data_AF-A0A8J4X078-F1
#
_entry.id   AF-A0A8J4X078-F1
#
_cell.length_a   1.000
_cell.length_b   1.000
_cell.length_c   1.000
_cell.angle_alpha   90.00
_cell.angle_beta   90.00
_cell.angle_gamma   90.00
#
_symmetry.space_group_name_H-M   'P 1'
#
loop_
_entity.id
_entity.type
_entity.pdbx_description
1 polymer ?
#
loop_
_entity_poly.entity_id
_entity_poly.type
_entity_poly.pdbx_seq_one_letter_code
_entity_poly.pdbx_strand_id
1 'polypeptide(L)'
;FNPVKPIDEGNLKYNSNPSLKDRVHCLVSLLPADRISLMSDGVIQKMKAVREKARDLGIPQVVVMPMVDKACPLVDMNLRMIYTSKKIKDK
;
A
#
# COMPACT_ATOMS: atom_id res chain seq x y z
N PHE A 1 7.50 15.77 -2.04
CA PHE A 1 7.03 15.44 -0.68
C PHE A 1 8.15 15.72 0.31
N ASN A 2 7.95 16.58 1.32
CA ASN A 2 8.92 16.84 2.38
C ASN A 2 8.37 16.29 3.71
N PRO A 3 8.93 15.18 4.25
CA PRO A 3 8.41 14.55 5.46
C PRO A 3 8.62 15.37 6.73
N VAL A 4 9.56 16.33 6.73
CA VAL A 4 9.88 17.18 7.90
C VAL A 4 8.97 18.41 7.98
N LYS A 5 8.38 18.81 6.85
CA LYS A 5 7.47 19.96 6.76
C LYS A 5 6.23 19.59 5.94
N PRO A 6 5.27 18.85 6.55
CA PRO A 6 3.98 18.57 5.93
C PRO A 6 3.28 19.86 5.52
N ILE A 7 2.48 19.81 4.47
CA ILE A 7 1.58 20.94 4.14
C ILE A 7 0.44 20.89 5.14
N ASP A 8 0.22 21.99 5.85
CA ASP A 8 -0.89 22.21 6.77
C ASP A 8 -1.81 23.32 6.24
N GLU A 9 -2.93 23.54 6.92
CA GLU A 9 -3.94 24.55 6.54
C GLU A 9 -3.41 25.99 6.59
N GLY A 10 -2.33 26.26 7.35
CA GLY A 10 -1.70 27.57 7.44
C GLY A 10 -0.73 27.87 6.30
N ASN A 11 -0.45 26.89 5.44
CA ASN A 11 0.44 27.07 4.30
C ASN A 11 -0.29 27.78 3.15
N LEU A 12 0.28 28.88 2.64
CA LEU A 12 -0.25 29.64 1.50
C LEU A 12 -0.46 28.79 0.23
N LYS A 13 0.20 27.64 0.12
CA LYS A 13 0.06 26.70 -1.00
C LYS A 13 -0.90 25.53 -0.72
N TYR A 14 -1.52 25.50 0.46
CA TYR A 14 -2.52 24.49 0.79
C TYR A 14 -3.82 24.77 0.03
N ASN A 15 -4.31 23.76 -0.68
CA ASN A 15 -5.57 23.85 -1.38
C ASN A 15 -6.69 23.27 -0.50
N SER A 16 -7.41 24.15 0.21
CA SER A 16 -8.51 23.75 1.10
C SER A 16 -9.74 23.22 0.35
N ASN A 17 -9.88 23.51 -0.95
CA ASN A 17 -10.98 23.01 -1.77
C ASN A 17 -10.45 22.40 -3.08
N PRO A 18 -9.85 21.20 -3.02
CA PRO A 18 -9.26 20.56 -4.18
C PRO A 18 -10.33 20.23 -5.22
N SER A 19 -10.05 20.59 -6.47
CA SER A 19 -10.86 20.15 -7.60
C SER A 19 -10.74 18.64 -7.79
N LEU A 20 -11.63 18.01 -8.55
CA LEU A 20 -11.62 16.54 -8.71
C LEU A 20 -10.23 16.01 -9.14
N LYS A 21 -9.58 16.67 -10.10
CA LYS A 21 -8.22 16.31 -10.58
C LYS A 21 -7.13 16.39 -9.49
N ASP A 22 -7.33 17.18 -8.44
CA ASP A 22 -6.36 17.37 -7.37
C ASP A 22 -6.55 16.36 -6.23
N ARG A 23 -7.64 15.58 -6.26
CA ARG A 23 -7.96 14.58 -5.24
C ARG A 23 -7.21 13.28 -5.48
N VAL A 24 -6.95 12.55 -4.40
CA VAL A 24 -6.45 11.18 -4.49
C VAL A 24 -7.60 10.26 -4.86
N HIS A 25 -7.48 9.57 -5.99
CA HIS A 25 -8.55 8.71 -6.52
C HIS A 25 -8.37 7.24 -6.13
N CYS A 26 -7.13 6.81 -5.86
CA CYS A 26 -6.81 5.44 -5.50
C CYS A 26 -5.46 5.40 -4.79
N LEU A 27 -5.33 4.52 -3.80
CA LEU A 27 -4.07 4.16 -3.17
C LEU A 27 -3.53 2.89 -3.82
N VAL A 28 -2.33 2.96 -4.41
CA VAL A 28 -1.66 1.79 -5.00
C VAL A 28 -0.40 1.47 -4.20
N SER A 29 -0.30 0.25 -3.65
CA SER A 29 0.89 -0.24 -2.95
C SER A 29 1.65 -1.25 -3.81
N LEU A 30 2.92 -0.97 -4.15
CA LEU A 30 3.80 -1.90 -4.86
C LEU A 30 4.66 -2.66 -3.85
N LEU A 31 4.59 -3.99 -3.87
CA LEU A 31 5.30 -4.86 -2.95
C LEU A 31 6.05 -5.95 -3.73
N PRO A 32 7.38 -5.89 -3.87
CA PRO A 32 8.13 -6.96 -4.54
C PRO A 32 7.99 -8.28 -3.76
N ALA A 33 7.51 -9.32 -4.42
CA ALA A 33 7.28 -10.63 -3.80
C ALA A 33 8.57 -11.25 -3.24
N ASP A 34 9.70 -11.03 -3.93
CA ASP A 34 11.03 -11.55 -3.57
C ASP A 34 11.61 -10.90 -2.30
N ARG A 35 11.10 -9.72 -1.91
CA ARG A 35 11.65 -8.92 -0.80
C ARG A 35 10.67 -8.66 0.33
N ILE A 36 9.45 -9.18 0.23
CA ILE A 36 8.42 -8.96 1.26
C ILE A 36 8.87 -9.47 2.64
N SER A 37 9.66 -10.56 2.68
CA SER A 37 10.23 -11.12 3.91
C SER A 37 11.34 -10.26 4.52
N LEU A 38 11.94 -9.35 3.74
CA LEU A 38 12.99 -8.43 4.19
C LEU A 38 12.43 -7.08 4.66
N MET A 39 11.12 -6.85 4.49
CA MET A 39 10.48 -5.64 4.97
C MET A 39 10.41 -5.66 6.50
N SER A 40 10.85 -4.59 7.13
CA SER A 40 10.75 -4.48 8.59
C SER A 40 9.31 -4.25 9.04
N ASP A 41 8.99 -4.73 10.23
CA ASP A 41 7.66 -4.54 10.84
C ASP A 41 7.26 -3.06 10.92
N GLY A 42 8.22 -2.17 11.14
CA GLY A 42 7.98 -0.72 11.15
C GLY A 42 7.51 -0.17 9.80
N VAL A 43 7.98 -0.72 8.68
CA VAL A 43 7.49 -0.34 7.34
C VAL A 43 6.09 -0.89 7.13
N ILE A 44 5.84 -2.14 7.51
CA ILE A 44 4.52 -2.79 7.41
C ILE A 44 3.48 -2.00 8.21
N GLN A 45 3.80 -1.60 9.43
CA GLN A 45 2.92 -0.77 10.27
C GLN A 45 2.62 0.60 9.65
N LYS A 46 3.62 1.27 9.06
CA LYS A 46 3.40 2.55 8.36
C LYS A 46 2.48 2.38 7.15
N MET A 47 2.69 1.33 6.35
CA MET A 47 1.81 1.03 5.22
C MET A 47 0.38 0.73 5.68
N LYS A 48 0.22 0.03 6.81
CA LYS A 48 -1.09 -0.21 7.43
C LYS A 48 -1.77 1.10 7.87
N ALA A 49 -1.05 2.01 8.53
CA ALA A 49 -1.61 3.30 8.93
C ALA A 49 -2.07 4.15 7.73
N VAL A 50 -1.31 4.14 6.63
CA VAL A 50 -1.70 4.82 5.38
C VAL A 50 -2.96 4.17 4.79
N ARG A 51 -3.02 2.83 4.78
CA ARG A 51 -4.15 2.04 4.29
C ARG A 51 -5.45 2.34 5.06
N GLU A 52 -5.36 2.40 6.39
CA GLU A 52 -6.49 2.70 7.26
C GLU A 52 -6.99 4.12 7.03
N LYS A 53 -6.09 5.11 6.98
CA LYS A 53 -6.48 6.50 6.69
C LYS A 53 -7.12 6.66 5.32
N ALA A 54 -6.62 5.96 4.29
CA ALA A 54 -7.24 5.95 2.96
C ALA A 54 -8.64 5.31 2.97
N ARG A 55 -8.85 4.27 3.79
CA ARG A 55 -10.15 3.60 3.94
C ARG A 55 -11.18 4.55 4.57
N ASP A 56 -10.78 5.27 5.62
CA ASP A 56 -11.66 6.22 6.30
C ASP A 56 -12.06 7.38 5.39
N LEU A 57 -11.20 7.72 4.43
CA LEU A 57 -11.46 8.70 3.37
C LEU A 57 -12.25 8.13 2.17
N GLY A 58 -12.66 6.85 2.21
CA GLY A 58 -13.38 6.19 1.13
C GLY A 58 -12.56 5.97 -0.14
N ILE A 59 -11.22 6.06 -0.06
CA ILE A 59 -10.32 5.93 -1.20
C ILE A 59 -10.16 4.44 -1.53
N PRO A 60 -10.46 4.00 -2.77
CA PRO A 60 -10.19 2.65 -3.25
C PRO A 60 -8.71 2.29 -3.14
N GLN A 61 -8.43 1.00 -2.91
CA GLN A 61 -7.06 0.56 -2.60
C GLN A 61 -6.69 -0.68 -3.41
N VAL A 62 -5.50 -0.67 -3.98
CA VAL A 62 -4.96 -1.75 -4.81
C VAL A 62 -3.55 -2.10 -4.34
N VAL A 63 -3.25 -3.39 -4.23
CA VAL A 63 -1.91 -3.89 -3.96
C VAL A 63 -1.42 -4.61 -5.20
N VAL A 64 -0.26 -4.20 -5.71
CA VAL A 64 0.42 -4.83 -6.85
C VAL A 64 1.67 -5.50 -6.35
N MET A 65 1.79 -6.80 -6.58
CA MET A 65 2.92 -7.59 -6.12
C MET A 65 3.71 -8.14 -7.32
N PRO A 66 4.70 -7.38 -7.85
CA PRO A 66 5.55 -7.84 -8.93
C PRO A 66 6.67 -8.78 -8.43
N MET A 67 7.45 -9.35 -9.36
CA MET A 67 8.61 -10.22 -9.08
C MET A 67 8.27 -11.57 -8.45
N VAL A 68 7.06 -12.10 -8.74
CA VAL A 68 6.59 -13.39 -8.23
C VAL A 68 7.41 -14.57 -8.76
N ASP A 69 7.96 -14.44 -9.96
CA ASP A 69 8.88 -15.37 -10.63
C ASP A 69 10.17 -15.60 -9.82
N LYS A 70 10.67 -14.55 -9.15
CA LYS A 70 11.88 -14.61 -8.32
C LYS A 70 11.62 -15.10 -6.89
N ALA A 71 10.36 -15.15 -6.48
CA ALA A 71 9.98 -15.53 -5.12
C ALA A 71 9.90 -17.06 -4.92
N CYS A 72 9.61 -17.85 -5.98
CA CYS A 72 9.62 -19.32 -5.88
C CYS A 72 9.50 -20.02 -7.26
N PRO A 73 10.23 -21.13 -7.52
CA PRO A 73 9.97 -21.99 -8.69
C PRO A 73 8.59 -22.70 -8.67
N LEU A 74 7.98 -22.87 -7.48
CA LEU A 74 6.68 -23.55 -7.29
C LEU A 74 5.46 -22.62 -7.41
N VAL A 75 5.68 -21.31 -7.61
CA VAL A 75 4.62 -20.31 -7.82
C VAL A 75 4.09 -20.34 -9.27
N ASP A 76 4.68 -21.18 -10.11
CA ASP A 76 4.20 -21.47 -11.47
C ASP A 76 2.80 -22.13 -11.47
N MET A 77 2.36 -22.73 -10.35
CA MET A 77 1.19 -23.62 -10.37
C MET A 77 -0.14 -23.05 -9.84
N ASN A 78 -0.21 -21.96 -9.06
CA ASN A 78 -1.51 -21.30 -8.77
C ASN A 78 -1.44 -19.99 -7.96
N LEU A 79 -1.68 -18.86 -8.64
CA LEU A 79 -1.82 -17.53 -8.02
C LEU A 79 -3.12 -17.36 -7.19
N ARG A 80 -4.07 -18.30 -7.27
CA ARG A 80 -5.32 -18.28 -6.47
C ARG A 80 -5.18 -18.87 -5.06
N MET A 81 -4.07 -19.57 -4.75
CA MET A 81 -3.85 -20.13 -3.41
C MET A 81 -3.47 -19.11 -2.35
N ILE A 82 -3.10 -17.88 -2.75
CA ILE A 82 -2.83 -16.76 -1.82
C ILE A 82 -4.06 -16.44 -0.96
N TYR A 83 -5.27 -16.56 -1.51
CA TYR A 83 -6.51 -16.27 -0.79
C TYR A 83 -7.08 -17.45 0.00
N THR A 84 -6.54 -18.67 -0.18
CA THR A 84 -7.16 -19.90 0.37
C THR A 84 -6.27 -20.65 1.38
N SER A 85 -4.97 -20.33 1.44
CA SER A 85 -4.06 -20.96 2.39
C SER A 85 -4.34 -20.46 3.82
N LYS A 86 -4.94 -21.32 4.65
CA LYS A 86 -5.18 -21.12 6.09
C LYS A 86 -3.94 -20.66 6.89
N LYS A 87 -2.72 -20.82 6.37
CA LYS A 87 -1.49 -20.36 7.03
C LYS A 87 -1.31 -18.83 7.12
N ILE A 88 -2.06 -18.05 6.33
CA ILE A 88 -2.03 -16.57 6.40
C ILE A 88 -3.04 -16.04 7.43
N LYS A 89 -4.00 -16.87 7.88
CA LYS A 89 -5.00 -16.46 8.88
C LYS A 89 -4.46 -16.48 10.31
N ASP A 90 -3.36 -17.21 10.55
CA ASP A 90 -2.72 -17.34 11.88
C ASP A 90 -1.44 -16.48 12.02
N LYS A 91 -1.22 -15.49 11.15
CA LYS A 91 -0.14 -14.51 11.29
C LYS A 91 -0.64 -13.08 11.13
#